data_AF-A0A520HRA6-F1
#
_entry.id   AF-A0A520HRA6-F1
#
_cell.length_a   1.000
_cell.length_b   1.000
_cell.length_c   1.000
_cell.angle_alpha   90.00
_cell.angle_beta   90.00
_cell.angle_gamma   90.00
#
_symmetry.space_group_name_H-M   'P 1'
#
loop_
_entity.id
_entity.type
_entity.pdbx_description
1 polymer ?
#
loop_
_entity_poly.entity_id
_entity_poly.type
_entity_poly.pdbx_seq_one_letter_code
_entity_poly.pdbx_strand_id
1 'polypeptide(L)'
;GMLDRCDAEERFALLKMATGALRIGVSARLAKTALANAFGLEVDAVEEVWHGLSPPYASLFAWGTGTGDQPTPADVPVFRPFMLAHGLEDGRVDLADYPAFVRLYDILFDDAEDLRALSWTDRRVRLESFVAGLDPERFDLSQVIEAEDFAALEAIRAGARDAAIEGVMLKRRDSTYVGGRRVGLWYKWKRDPLTADCVMMYAQRGSGRRSSFYSDYTFGCWTEEGELLPVGKAYSGITDEELKMLDGFVRRNTLNRFGPVREVEKTLVLEIAFDSLHESKRHKSGVAMRFPRIARIRTDKPALEADRIDTLRRMIV
;
A
#
# COMPACT_ATOMS: atom_id res chain seq x y z
N GLY A 1 21.22 22.87 33.99
CA GLY A 1 20.08 21.94 33.87
C GLY A 1 20.25 21.02 32.68
N MET A 2 19.31 20.10 32.45
CA MET A 2 19.37 19.08 31.39
C MET A 2 19.69 19.66 30.00
N LEU A 3 19.16 20.84 29.67
CA LEU A 3 19.41 21.54 28.38
C LEU A 3 20.85 22.05 28.22
N ASP A 4 21.57 22.33 29.31
CA ASP A 4 22.94 22.86 29.28
C ASP A 4 23.97 21.78 28.93
N ARG A 5 23.57 20.50 29.01
CA ARG A 5 24.38 19.34 28.64
C ARG A 5 24.13 18.89 27.20
N CYS A 6 23.10 19.43 26.54
CA CYS A 6 22.75 19.11 25.17
C CYS A 6 23.47 20.03 24.19
N ASP A 7 23.93 19.47 23.08
CA ASP A 7 24.34 20.25 21.92
C ASP A 7 23.14 20.93 21.23
N ALA A 8 23.41 21.69 20.16
CA ALA A 8 22.39 22.47 19.49
C ALA A 8 21.27 21.60 18.87
N GLU A 9 21.61 20.42 18.35
CA GLU A 9 20.66 19.51 17.71
C GLU A 9 19.84 18.75 18.76
N GLU A 10 20.51 18.27 19.81
CA GLU A 10 19.90 17.60 20.96
C GLU A 10 18.92 18.52 21.70
N ARG A 11 19.31 19.79 21.93
CA ARG A 11 18.47 20.78 22.61
C ARG A 11 17.24 21.10 21.78
N PHE A 12 17.41 21.24 20.47
CA PHE A 12 16.31 21.46 19.54
C PHE A 12 15.33 20.28 19.52
N ALA A 13 15.83 19.04 19.41
CA ALA A 13 15.02 17.83 19.42
C ALA A 13 14.24 17.69 20.74
N LEU A 14 14.91 17.91 21.87
CA LEU A 14 14.31 17.77 23.19
C LEU A 14 13.19 18.79 23.43
N LEU A 15 13.39 20.05 23.04
CA LEU A 15 12.36 21.09 23.12
C LEU A 15 11.16 20.78 22.21
N LYS A 16 11.39 20.24 21.01
CA LYS A 16 10.32 19.87 20.08
C LYS A 16 9.49 18.69 20.57
N MET A 17 10.12 17.69 21.16
CA MET A 17 9.43 16.56 21.79
C MET A 17 8.62 17.00 23.01
N ALA A 18 9.20 17.83 23.87
CA ALA A 18 8.53 18.31 25.08
C ALA A 18 7.33 19.24 24.80
N THR A 19 7.37 20.02 23.71
CA THR A 19 6.33 21.02 23.38
C THR A 19 5.27 20.52 22.38
N GLY A 20 5.38 19.29 21.87
CA GLY A 20 4.44 18.74 20.90
C GLY A 20 4.47 19.40 19.50
N ALA A 21 5.40 20.32 19.24
CA ALA A 21 5.50 21.09 18.01
C ALA A 21 6.34 20.39 16.91
N LEU A 22 6.08 19.10 16.67
CA LEU A 22 6.72 18.28 15.64
C LEU A 22 6.18 18.61 14.24
N ARG A 23 6.52 19.80 13.72
CA ARG A 23 6.25 20.19 12.33
C ARG A 23 7.52 20.58 11.58
N ILE A 24 8.56 19.74 11.58
CA ILE A 24 9.69 19.81 10.62
C ILE A 24 10.28 18.40 10.45
N GLY A 25 10.21 17.83 9.23
CA GLY A 25 11.12 16.82 8.66
C GLY A 25 11.31 15.44 9.33
N VAL A 26 11.03 15.30 10.62
CA VAL A 26 11.17 14.06 11.38
C VAL A 26 9.83 13.34 11.35
N SER A 27 9.77 12.22 10.63
CA SER A 27 8.57 11.39 10.63
C SER A 27 8.34 10.82 12.03
N ALA A 28 7.08 10.60 12.40
CA ALA A 28 6.75 9.94 13.67
C ALA A 28 7.49 8.59 13.80
N ARG A 29 7.69 7.88 12.69
CA ARG A 29 8.48 6.65 12.64
C ARG A 29 9.95 6.88 12.99
N LEU A 30 10.58 7.94 12.48
CA LEU A 30 11.97 8.26 12.79
C LEU A 30 12.18 8.53 14.29
N ALA A 31 11.25 9.24 14.93
CA ALA A 31 11.29 9.49 16.37
C ALA A 31 11.19 8.19 17.19
N LYS A 32 10.27 7.29 16.79
CA LYS A 32 10.11 5.98 17.43
C LYS A 32 11.34 5.09 17.27
N THR A 33 11.93 5.07 16.06
CA THR A 33 13.18 4.35 15.80
C THR A 33 14.35 4.91 16.60
N ALA A 34 14.46 6.24 16.71
CA ALA A 34 15.49 6.88 17.52
C ALA A 34 15.36 6.53 19.01
N LEU A 35 14.14 6.56 19.56
CA LEU A 35 13.88 6.15 20.95
C LEU A 35 14.25 4.68 21.17
N ALA A 36 13.78 3.79 20.28
CA ALA A 36 14.08 2.36 20.35
C ALA A 36 15.59 2.09 20.37
N ASN A 37 16.33 2.74 19.48
CA ASN A 37 17.78 2.62 19.42
C ASN A 37 18.49 3.21 20.66
N ALA A 38 18.00 4.34 21.19
CA ALA A 38 18.62 5.01 22.33
C ALA A 38 18.54 4.19 23.63
N PHE A 39 17.46 3.40 23.79
CA PHE A 39 17.18 2.64 25.00
C PHE A 39 17.25 1.12 24.81
N GLY A 40 17.67 0.65 23.63
CA GLY A 40 17.77 -0.79 23.33
C GLY A 40 16.43 -1.52 23.34
N LEU A 41 15.35 -0.83 22.96
CA LEU A 41 14.00 -1.38 22.88
C LEU A 41 13.68 -1.87 21.46
N GLU A 42 12.72 -2.79 21.35
CA GLU A 42 12.16 -3.18 20.06
C GLU A 42 11.27 -2.06 19.50
N VAL A 43 11.52 -1.65 18.25
CA VAL A 43 10.79 -0.54 17.61
C VAL A 43 9.29 -0.80 17.49
N ASP A 44 8.90 -2.07 17.28
CA ASP A 44 7.50 -2.47 17.18
C ASP A 44 6.77 -2.35 18.53
N ALA A 45 7.46 -2.66 19.64
CA ALA A 45 6.92 -2.51 20.99
C ALA A 45 6.77 -1.02 21.38
N VAL A 46 7.70 -0.18 20.94
CA VAL A 46 7.58 1.28 21.05
C VAL A 46 6.42 1.80 20.20
N GLU A 47 6.27 1.30 18.96
CA GLU A 47 5.16 1.67 18.06
C GLU A 47 3.79 1.35 18.66
N GLU A 48 3.66 0.21 19.33
CA GLU A 48 2.43 -0.27 19.95
C GLU A 48 1.94 0.66 21.07
N VAL A 49 2.83 1.14 21.93
CA VAL A 49 2.46 1.93 23.11
C VAL A 49 2.39 3.43 22.83
N TRP A 50 3.21 3.93 21.89
CA TRP A 50 3.39 5.38 21.66
C TRP A 50 2.09 6.11 21.36
N HIS A 51 1.17 5.49 20.62
CA HIS A 51 -0.10 6.11 20.19
C HIS A 51 -1.06 6.40 21.35
N GLY A 52 -0.96 5.65 22.45
CA GLY A 52 -1.80 5.83 23.64
C GLY A 52 -1.21 6.78 24.68
N LEU A 53 -0.03 7.35 24.42
CA LEU A 53 0.67 8.20 25.37
C LEU A 53 0.60 9.66 24.93
N SER A 54 0.50 10.54 25.92
CA SER A 54 0.55 11.99 25.72
C SER A 54 1.87 12.56 26.25
N PRO A 55 2.39 13.67 25.67
CA PRO A 55 3.47 14.42 26.27
C PRO A 55 3.16 14.73 27.75
N PRO A 56 4.14 14.61 28.66
CA PRO A 56 5.58 14.50 28.40
C PRO A 56 6.11 13.05 28.23
N TYR A 57 5.26 12.05 27.96
CA TYR A 57 5.65 10.65 27.72
C TYR A 57 6.45 10.02 28.88
N ALA A 58 6.15 10.39 30.13
CA ALA A 58 6.95 9.99 31.29
C ALA A 58 7.06 8.46 31.46
N SER A 59 5.97 7.73 31.21
CA SER A 59 5.93 6.26 31.26
C SER A 59 6.82 5.61 30.19
N LEU A 60 6.91 6.21 29.01
CA LEU A 60 7.75 5.74 27.91
C LEU A 60 9.24 5.85 28.24
N PHE A 61 9.64 6.98 28.84
CA PHE A 61 11.03 7.16 29.29
C PHE A 61 11.35 6.29 30.49
N ALA A 62 10.42 6.13 31.44
CA ALA A 62 10.62 5.23 32.58
C ALA A 62 10.86 3.78 32.12
N TRP A 63 10.14 3.33 31.09
CA TRP A 63 10.37 2.04 30.44
C TRP A 63 11.74 1.97 29.76
N GLY A 64 12.08 2.97 28.93
CA GLY A 64 13.38 3.02 28.25
C GLY A 64 14.59 3.06 29.21
N THR A 65 14.46 3.69 30.38
CA THR A 65 15.52 3.73 31.40
C THR A 65 15.52 2.55 32.37
N GLY A 66 14.61 1.59 32.21
CA GLY A 66 14.49 0.43 33.09
C GLY A 66 14.00 0.76 34.51
N THR A 67 13.40 1.94 34.70
CA THR A 67 12.86 2.41 35.99
C THR A 67 11.35 2.21 36.11
N GLY A 68 10.71 1.66 35.08
CA GLY A 68 9.30 1.30 35.04
C GLY A 68 9.03 0.22 33.99
N ASP A 69 7.84 -0.39 34.09
CA ASP A 69 7.40 -1.41 33.15
C ASP A 69 6.98 -0.80 31.79
N GLN A 70 6.88 -1.65 30.77
CA GLN A 70 6.33 -1.26 29.48
C GLN A 70 4.93 -0.67 29.68
N PRO A 71 4.64 0.54 29.16
CA PRO A 71 3.32 1.14 29.30
C PRO A 71 2.28 0.29 28.58
N THR A 72 1.17 -0.03 29.24
CA THR A 72 0.02 -0.65 28.59
C THR A 72 -0.96 0.46 28.16
N PRO A 73 -1.52 0.41 26.94
CA PRO A 73 -2.64 1.27 26.57
C PRO A 73 -3.90 0.76 27.28
N ALA A 74 -4.00 0.97 28.59
CA ALA A 74 -5.26 0.80 29.29
C ALA A 74 -6.24 1.87 28.75
N ASP A 75 -7.37 1.41 28.21
CA ASP A 75 -8.49 2.24 27.75
C ASP A 75 -8.26 3.18 26.55
N VAL A 76 -7.21 2.96 25.75
CA VAL A 76 -7.05 3.67 24.46
C VAL A 76 -7.36 2.71 23.31
N PRO A 77 -8.39 2.97 22.49
CA PRO A 77 -8.65 2.22 21.27
C PRO A 77 -7.42 2.27 20.37
N VAL A 78 -6.71 1.15 20.24
CA VAL A 78 -5.56 1.06 19.36
C VAL A 78 -6.09 0.98 17.94
N PHE A 79 -6.19 2.14 17.26
CA PHE A 79 -6.62 2.19 15.88
C PHE A 79 -5.57 1.52 14.99
N ARG A 80 -5.86 0.27 14.62
CA ARG A 80 -5.16 -0.40 13.52
C ARG A 80 -5.90 0.00 12.25
N PRO A 81 -5.27 0.73 11.30
CA PRO A 81 -5.92 1.05 10.03
C PRO A 81 -6.11 -0.26 9.25
N PHE A 82 -7.27 -0.89 9.40
CA PHE A 82 -7.68 -2.03 8.59
C PHE A 82 -8.34 -1.59 7.27
N MET A 83 -8.64 -0.29 7.12
CA MET A 83 -9.38 0.21 5.98
C MET A 83 -8.68 1.39 5.33
N LEU A 84 -8.53 1.30 4.01
CA LEU A 84 -8.28 2.46 3.16
C LEU A 84 -9.55 3.34 3.24
N ALA A 85 -9.42 4.58 3.68
CA ALA A 85 -10.54 5.52 3.71
C ALA A 85 -10.83 6.05 2.31
N HIS A 86 -12.10 6.01 1.88
CA HIS A 86 -12.59 6.73 0.70
C HIS A 86 -13.22 8.06 1.13
N GLY A 87 -12.93 9.14 0.40
CA GLY A 87 -13.60 10.42 0.59
C GLY A 87 -15.03 10.36 0.05
N LEU A 88 -16.00 10.80 0.85
CA LEU A 88 -17.41 10.86 0.48
C LEU A 88 -17.71 12.25 -0.08
N GLU A 89 -18.36 12.32 -1.24
CA GLU A 89 -18.62 13.58 -1.95
C GLU A 89 -19.85 14.32 -1.39
N ASP A 90 -20.86 13.60 -0.88
CA ASP A 90 -22.19 14.16 -0.60
C ASP A 90 -22.47 14.56 0.87
N GLY A 91 -21.48 14.51 1.76
CA GLY A 91 -21.58 15.05 3.13
C GLY A 91 -22.63 14.40 4.06
N ARG A 92 -23.45 13.48 3.57
CA ARG A 92 -24.36 12.60 4.32
C ARG A 92 -24.01 11.15 4.00
N VAL A 93 -23.86 10.36 5.05
CA VAL A 93 -23.58 8.93 4.96
C VAL A 93 -24.72 8.22 5.66
N ASP A 94 -25.46 7.41 4.92
CA ASP A 94 -26.24 6.35 5.53
C ASP A 94 -25.36 5.10 5.58
N LEU A 95 -25.14 4.55 6.78
CA LEU A 95 -24.37 3.31 6.93
C LEU A 95 -25.10 2.12 6.30
N ALA A 96 -26.42 2.22 6.09
CA ALA A 96 -27.19 1.22 5.37
C ALA A 96 -26.85 1.16 3.87
N ASP A 97 -26.37 2.26 3.28
CA ASP A 97 -25.96 2.32 1.87
C ASP A 97 -24.55 1.71 1.64
N TYR A 98 -23.79 1.52 2.72
CA TYR A 98 -22.42 0.99 2.69
C TYR A 98 -22.24 -0.12 3.74
N PRO A 99 -22.99 -1.24 3.65
CA PRO A 99 -22.87 -2.32 4.61
C PRO A 99 -21.45 -2.89 4.56
N ALA A 100 -20.74 -2.77 5.68
CA ALA A 100 -19.44 -3.40 5.86
C ALA A 100 -19.63 -4.80 6.43
N PHE A 101 -18.88 -5.76 5.89
CA PHE A 101 -18.74 -7.09 6.47
C PHE A 101 -17.29 -7.33 6.86
N VAL A 102 -17.08 -8.19 7.86
CA VAL A 102 -15.76 -8.58 8.34
C VAL A 102 -15.52 -10.04 7.99
N ARG A 103 -14.55 -10.27 7.10
CA ARG A 103 -14.06 -11.61 6.80
C ARG A 103 -12.91 -12.00 7.70
N LEU A 104 -13.14 -12.93 8.62
CA LEU A 104 -12.10 -13.45 9.48
C LEU A 104 -11.20 -14.45 8.73
N TYR A 105 -9.91 -14.46 9.04
CA TYR A 105 -8.93 -15.32 8.35
C TYR A 105 -7.88 -15.96 9.27
N ASP A 106 -7.80 -15.53 10.53
CA ASP A 106 -6.97 -16.11 11.59
C ASP A 106 -7.54 -15.68 12.96
N ILE A 107 -7.11 -16.35 14.03
CA ILE A 107 -7.40 -16.00 15.41
C ILE A 107 -6.08 -15.97 16.18
N LEU A 108 -5.79 -14.85 16.85
CA LEU A 108 -4.52 -14.67 17.57
C LEU A 108 -4.71 -14.84 19.07
N PHE A 109 -5.89 -14.47 19.56
CA PHE A 109 -6.31 -14.59 20.95
C PHE A 109 -7.73 -15.12 20.98
N ASP A 110 -7.99 -15.99 21.94
CA ASP A 110 -9.33 -16.49 22.25
C ASP A 110 -9.55 -16.25 23.75
N ASP A 111 -10.36 -15.24 24.06
CA ASP A 111 -10.43 -14.59 25.38
C ASP A 111 -9.04 -14.17 25.91
N ALA A 112 -8.58 -14.81 26.99
CA ALA A 112 -7.30 -14.55 27.64
C ALA A 112 -6.16 -15.43 27.11
N GLU A 113 -6.46 -16.41 26.26
CA GLU A 113 -5.47 -17.35 25.73
C GLU A 113 -4.76 -16.77 24.50
N ASP A 114 -3.43 -16.76 24.52
CA ASP A 114 -2.60 -16.42 23.36
C ASP A 114 -2.40 -17.65 22.47
N LEU A 115 -3.03 -17.64 21.29
CA LEU A 115 -3.00 -18.74 20.34
C LEU A 115 -1.85 -18.62 19.33
N ARG A 116 -1.04 -17.56 19.37
CA ARG A 116 0.00 -17.31 18.34
C ARG A 116 1.04 -18.43 18.25
N ALA A 117 1.30 -19.12 19.36
CA ALA A 117 2.22 -20.24 19.44
C ALA A 117 1.67 -21.54 18.81
N LEU A 118 0.36 -21.63 18.59
CA LEU A 118 -0.27 -22.78 17.93
C LEU A 118 -0.02 -22.79 16.43
N SER A 119 -0.11 -23.97 15.80
CA SER A 119 -0.05 -24.11 14.35
C SER A 119 -1.24 -23.41 13.68
N TRP A 120 -1.12 -23.05 12.39
CA TRP A 120 -2.25 -22.48 11.66
C TRP A 120 -3.45 -23.43 11.63
N THR A 121 -3.23 -24.74 11.54
CA THR A 121 -4.30 -25.75 11.62
C THR A 121 -5.07 -25.67 12.92
N ASP A 122 -4.37 -25.59 14.06
CA ASP A 122 -5.02 -25.54 15.37
C ASP A 122 -5.76 -24.22 15.58
N ARG A 123 -5.13 -23.09 15.17
CA ARG A 123 -5.80 -21.78 15.18
C ARG A 123 -7.02 -21.76 14.27
N ARG A 124 -6.99 -22.47 13.14
CA ARG A 124 -8.12 -22.54 12.22
C ARG A 124 -9.34 -23.19 12.86
N VAL A 125 -9.15 -24.28 13.61
CA VAL A 125 -10.24 -24.94 14.35
C VAL A 125 -10.84 -24.01 15.41
N ARG A 126 -9.98 -23.29 16.15
CA ARG A 126 -10.42 -22.27 17.13
C ARG A 126 -11.22 -21.16 16.45
N LEU A 127 -10.75 -20.66 15.31
CA LEU A 127 -11.42 -19.62 14.53
C LEU A 127 -12.79 -20.07 14.02
N GLU A 128 -12.90 -21.29 13.48
CA GLU A 128 -14.18 -21.84 13.01
C GLU A 128 -15.22 -21.91 14.12
N SER A 129 -14.80 -22.34 15.31
CA SER A 129 -15.65 -22.39 16.50
C SER A 129 -16.06 -21.00 16.95
N PHE A 130 -15.14 -20.04 16.93
CA PHE A 130 -15.39 -18.64 17.29
C PHE A 130 -16.40 -17.98 16.34
N VAL A 131 -16.23 -18.16 15.02
CA VAL A 131 -17.11 -17.55 14.01
C VAL A 131 -18.54 -18.09 14.09
N ALA A 132 -18.74 -19.35 14.50
CA ALA A 132 -20.08 -19.92 14.67
C ALA A 132 -20.94 -19.17 15.72
N GLY A 133 -20.32 -18.41 16.62
CA GLY A 133 -21.01 -17.56 17.59
C GLY A 133 -21.28 -16.12 17.13
N LEU A 134 -20.83 -15.72 15.93
CA LEU A 134 -20.99 -14.36 15.41
C LEU A 134 -22.24 -14.19 14.54
N ASP A 135 -22.66 -12.94 14.34
CA ASP A 135 -23.75 -12.59 13.42
C ASP A 135 -23.36 -12.91 11.96
N PRO A 136 -24.01 -13.88 11.30
CA PRO A 136 -23.64 -14.30 9.95
C PRO A 136 -23.95 -13.26 8.87
N GLU A 137 -24.75 -12.23 9.17
CA GLU A 137 -24.99 -11.12 8.22
C GLU A 137 -23.83 -10.12 8.19
N ARG A 138 -22.98 -10.11 9.23
CA ARG A 138 -21.90 -9.14 9.41
C ARG A 138 -20.52 -9.77 9.37
N PHE A 139 -20.42 -11.05 9.69
CA PHE A 139 -19.17 -11.77 9.78
C PHE A 139 -19.21 -13.01 8.90
N ASP A 140 -18.14 -13.23 8.15
CA ASP A 140 -17.92 -14.47 7.45
C ASP A 140 -16.49 -14.97 7.64
N LEU A 141 -16.26 -16.20 7.20
CA LEU A 141 -14.97 -16.87 7.32
C LEU A 141 -14.33 -17.01 5.95
N SER A 142 -13.07 -16.61 5.84
CA SER A 142 -12.26 -16.90 4.66
C SER A 142 -12.24 -18.41 4.43
N GLN A 143 -12.73 -18.83 3.26
CA GLN A 143 -12.80 -20.24 2.90
C GLN A 143 -11.41 -20.82 2.67
N VAL A 144 -11.24 -22.08 3.07
CA VAL A 144 -10.08 -22.90 2.68
C VAL A 144 -10.36 -23.43 1.29
N ILE A 145 -9.44 -23.19 0.37
CA ILE A 145 -9.53 -23.70 -1.00
C ILE A 145 -8.87 -25.07 -1.01
N GLU A 146 -9.67 -26.11 -1.23
CA GLU A 146 -9.15 -27.44 -1.50
C GLU A 146 -8.78 -27.53 -2.98
N ALA A 147 -7.54 -27.96 -3.25
CA ALA A 147 -7.04 -28.16 -4.59
C ALA A 147 -6.20 -29.45 -4.60
N GLU A 148 -6.47 -30.33 -5.57
CA GLU A 148 -5.80 -31.63 -5.68
C GLU A 148 -4.32 -31.47 -6.03
N ASP A 149 -4.00 -30.46 -6.83
CA ASP A 149 -2.64 -30.13 -7.26
C ASP A 149 -2.49 -28.61 -7.56
N PHE A 150 -1.29 -28.23 -7.99
CA PHE A 150 -0.99 -26.84 -8.36
C PHE A 150 -1.75 -26.35 -9.59
N ALA A 151 -2.08 -27.24 -10.54
CA ALA A 151 -2.80 -26.86 -11.76
C ALA A 151 -4.27 -26.54 -11.47
N ALA A 152 -4.91 -27.35 -10.63
CA ALA A 152 -6.26 -27.08 -10.11
C ALA A 152 -6.29 -25.76 -9.33
N LEU A 153 -5.31 -25.51 -8.46
CA LEU A 153 -5.23 -24.25 -7.72
C LEU A 153 -5.03 -23.04 -8.63
N GLU A 154 -4.23 -23.17 -9.69
CA GLU A 154 -4.04 -22.12 -10.69
C GLU A 154 -5.34 -21.83 -11.45
N ALA A 155 -6.09 -22.87 -11.85
CA ALA A 155 -7.40 -22.71 -12.49
C ALA A 155 -8.41 -21.99 -11.58
N ILE A 156 -8.45 -22.34 -10.29
CA ILE A 156 -9.28 -21.66 -9.29
C ILE A 156 -8.88 -20.18 -9.15
N ARG A 157 -7.57 -19.90 -9.05
CA ARG A 157 -7.04 -18.52 -8.99
C ARG A 157 -7.41 -17.70 -10.23
N ALA A 158 -7.38 -18.32 -11.41
CA ALA A 158 -7.67 -17.66 -12.68
C ALA A 158 -9.17 -17.40 -12.90
N GLY A 159 -10.03 -18.35 -12.50
CA GLY A 159 -11.50 -18.29 -12.67
C GLY A 159 -12.20 -17.29 -11.75
N ALA A 160 -11.58 -16.87 -10.64
CA ALA A 160 -12.15 -15.92 -9.69
C ALA A 160 -12.19 -14.45 -10.18
N ARG A 161 -12.29 -14.19 -11.50
CA ARG A 161 -12.37 -12.82 -12.05
C ARG A 161 -13.70 -12.14 -11.75
N ASP A 162 -14.79 -12.90 -11.66
CA ASP A 162 -16.14 -12.37 -11.42
C ASP A 162 -16.39 -11.96 -9.96
N ALA A 163 -15.54 -12.41 -9.02
CA ALA A 163 -15.55 -11.94 -7.66
C ALA A 163 -14.46 -10.86 -7.48
N ALA A 164 -14.70 -9.88 -6.61
CA ALA A 164 -13.73 -8.85 -6.21
C ALA A 164 -12.48 -9.39 -5.46
N ILE A 165 -12.08 -10.64 -5.73
CA ILE A 165 -10.99 -11.37 -5.10
C ILE A 165 -9.71 -11.16 -5.92
N GLU A 166 -8.70 -10.52 -5.32
CA GLU A 166 -7.42 -10.20 -5.98
C GLU A 166 -6.52 -11.43 -6.23
N GLY A 167 -6.81 -12.57 -5.61
CA GLY A 167 -6.02 -13.81 -5.66
C GLY A 167 -6.20 -14.67 -4.41
N VAL A 168 -5.24 -15.55 -4.14
CA VAL A 168 -5.29 -16.49 -3.02
C VAL A 168 -4.18 -16.24 -1.99
N MET A 169 -4.48 -16.55 -0.73
CA MET A 169 -3.48 -16.56 0.34
C MET A 169 -3.00 -17.99 0.57
N LEU A 170 -1.71 -18.23 0.37
CA LEU A 170 -1.08 -19.52 0.70
C LEU A 170 -0.50 -19.42 2.10
N LYS A 171 -0.96 -20.28 3.02
CA LYS A 171 -0.48 -20.32 4.41
C LYS A 171 0.10 -21.69 4.72
N ARG A 172 1.29 -21.71 5.31
CA ARG A 172 1.92 -22.95 5.80
C ARG A 172 1.13 -23.50 7.01
N ARG A 173 0.58 -24.72 6.90
CA ARG A 173 -0.36 -25.31 7.88
C ARG A 173 0.24 -25.49 9.27
N ASP A 174 1.51 -25.90 9.36
CA ASP A 174 2.26 -26.12 10.61
C ASP A 174 2.90 -24.82 11.17
N SER A 175 2.60 -23.64 10.59
CA SER A 175 3.22 -22.39 11.02
C SER A 175 2.53 -21.73 12.21
N THR A 176 3.35 -21.25 13.15
CA THR A 176 2.91 -20.32 14.20
C THR A 176 2.64 -18.93 13.62
N TYR A 177 1.91 -18.10 14.36
CA TYR A 177 1.74 -16.70 13.98
C TYR A 177 2.95 -15.90 14.47
N VAL A 178 3.62 -15.21 13.55
CA VAL A 178 4.78 -14.37 13.86
C VAL A 178 4.46 -12.93 13.46
N GLY A 179 4.64 -12.00 14.40
CA GLY A 179 4.50 -10.56 14.14
C GLY A 179 5.50 -10.06 13.08
N GLY A 180 5.14 -8.98 12.41
CA GLY A 180 6.00 -8.37 11.38
C GLY A 180 5.95 -9.06 10.02
N ARG A 181 6.98 -8.82 9.19
CA ARG A 181 7.05 -9.30 7.80
C ARG A 181 7.95 -10.53 7.67
N ARG A 182 7.56 -11.64 8.31
CA ARG A 182 8.30 -12.91 8.17
C ARG A 182 8.06 -13.53 6.79
N VAL A 183 9.11 -13.59 5.98
CA VAL A 183 9.08 -14.27 4.68
C VAL A 183 8.99 -15.79 4.91
N GLY A 184 8.22 -16.49 4.08
CA GLY A 184 8.23 -17.95 4.04
C GLY A 184 7.00 -18.66 4.62
N LEU A 185 6.24 -18.00 5.50
CA LEU A 185 5.08 -18.63 6.14
C LEU A 185 3.81 -18.41 5.31
N TRP A 186 3.55 -17.17 4.93
CA TRP A 186 2.36 -16.77 4.19
C TRP A 186 2.74 -16.06 2.90
N TYR A 187 2.06 -16.41 1.81
CA TYR A 187 2.25 -15.80 0.49
C TYR A 187 0.93 -15.26 -0.05
N LYS A 188 0.99 -14.05 -0.60
CA LYS A 188 -0.07 -13.47 -1.42
C LYS A 188 0.17 -13.93 -2.86
N TRP A 189 -0.58 -14.92 -3.33
CA TRP A 189 -0.54 -15.32 -4.73
C TRP A 189 -1.65 -14.57 -5.47
N LYS A 190 -1.31 -13.33 -5.86
CA LYS A 190 -2.19 -12.46 -6.62
C LYS A 190 -2.41 -12.99 -8.04
N ARG A 191 -3.50 -12.55 -8.66
CA ARG A 191 -3.72 -12.70 -10.10
C ARG A 191 -2.63 -11.97 -10.88
N ASP A 192 -2.41 -12.41 -12.11
CA ASP A 192 -1.54 -11.68 -13.03
C ASP A 192 -2.17 -10.32 -13.32
N PRO A 193 -1.36 -9.24 -13.29
CA PRO A 193 -1.89 -7.91 -13.57
C PRO A 193 -2.47 -7.86 -14.97
N LEU A 194 -3.47 -7.01 -15.16
CA LEU A 194 -3.86 -6.61 -16.50
C LEU A 194 -2.74 -5.72 -17.08
N THR A 195 -2.54 -5.80 -18.39
CA THR A 195 -1.56 -4.95 -19.08
C THR A 195 -2.21 -4.18 -20.22
N ALA A 196 -1.68 -3.00 -20.50
CA ALA A 196 -2.00 -2.21 -21.67
C ALA A 196 -0.77 -1.45 -22.16
N ASP A 197 -0.56 -1.41 -23.47
CA ASP A 197 0.47 -0.62 -24.11
C ASP A 197 -0.01 0.83 -24.25
N CYS A 198 0.58 1.75 -23.49
CA CYS A 198 0.17 3.15 -23.44
C CYS A 198 1.30 4.07 -23.94
N VAL A 199 0.96 5.18 -24.58
CA VAL A 199 1.94 6.16 -25.07
C VAL A 199 2.32 7.13 -23.96
N MET A 200 3.61 7.36 -23.75
CA MET A 200 4.08 8.39 -22.82
C MET A 200 3.70 9.79 -23.34
N MET A 201 2.98 10.56 -22.52
CA MET A 201 2.52 11.90 -22.88
C MET A 201 3.30 13.00 -22.15
N TYR A 202 3.50 12.81 -20.85
CA TYR A 202 4.13 13.79 -19.97
C TYR A 202 5.02 13.11 -18.94
N ALA A 203 6.02 13.83 -18.47
CA ALA A 203 6.88 13.38 -17.39
C ALA A 203 7.12 14.52 -16.39
N GLN A 204 7.13 14.20 -15.11
CA GLN A 204 7.39 15.13 -14.01
C GLN A 204 8.59 14.68 -13.19
N ARG A 205 9.32 15.65 -12.62
CA ARG A 205 10.42 15.35 -11.69
C ARG A 205 9.90 14.62 -10.46
N GLY A 206 10.65 13.61 -10.03
CA GLY A 206 10.38 12.88 -8.80
C GLY A 206 10.61 13.73 -7.55
N SER A 207 10.33 13.13 -6.40
CA SER A 207 10.64 13.69 -5.09
C SER A 207 11.70 12.85 -4.37
N GLY A 208 12.31 13.42 -3.32
CA GLY A 208 13.31 12.73 -2.49
C GLY A 208 14.50 12.20 -3.29
N ARG A 209 14.77 10.89 -3.16
CA ARG A 209 15.89 10.21 -3.84
C ARG A 209 15.84 10.29 -5.37
N ARG A 210 14.67 10.52 -5.96
CA ARG A 210 14.48 10.65 -7.42
C ARG A 210 14.29 12.10 -7.89
N SER A 211 14.61 13.08 -7.06
CA SER A 211 14.43 14.51 -7.38
C SER A 211 15.22 15.01 -8.59
N SER A 212 16.34 14.35 -8.93
CA SER A 212 17.14 14.65 -10.13
C SER A 212 16.56 14.09 -11.43
N PHE A 213 15.64 13.13 -11.35
CA PHE A 213 15.11 12.39 -12.49
C PHE A 213 13.65 12.78 -12.79
N TYR A 214 13.29 12.77 -14.07
CA TYR A 214 11.89 12.58 -14.45
C TYR A 214 11.52 11.13 -14.12
N SER A 215 10.57 10.94 -13.22
CA SER A 215 10.25 9.60 -12.69
C SER A 215 8.76 9.36 -12.46
N ASP A 216 7.92 10.30 -12.91
CA ASP A 216 6.49 10.26 -12.72
C ASP A 216 5.82 10.56 -14.08
N TYR A 217 5.33 9.52 -14.73
CA TYR A 217 4.99 9.52 -16.16
C TYR A 217 3.49 9.44 -16.36
N THR A 218 2.92 10.41 -17.06
CA THR A 218 1.52 10.35 -17.53
C THR A 218 1.49 9.71 -18.90
N PHE A 219 0.62 8.73 -19.07
CA PHE A 219 0.47 7.97 -20.30
C PHE A 219 -0.99 7.93 -20.74
N GLY A 220 -1.18 7.70 -22.03
CA GLY A 220 -2.49 7.75 -22.69
C GLY A 220 -2.68 6.67 -23.73
N CYS A 221 -3.94 6.53 -24.15
CA CYS A 221 -4.38 5.65 -25.22
C CYS A 221 -5.12 6.47 -26.27
N TRP A 222 -5.10 5.99 -27.52
CA TRP A 222 -5.74 6.67 -28.64
C TRP A 222 -7.26 6.47 -28.61
N THR A 223 -8.02 7.50 -28.95
CA THR A 223 -9.44 7.39 -29.29
C THR A 223 -9.62 6.83 -30.71
N GLU A 224 -10.85 6.56 -31.11
CA GLU A 224 -11.16 6.18 -32.49
C GLU A 224 -10.82 7.31 -33.46
N GLU A 225 -11.08 8.55 -33.06
CA GLU A 225 -10.83 9.80 -33.80
C GLU A 225 -9.35 10.21 -33.86
N GLY A 226 -8.46 9.46 -33.22
CA GLY A 226 -7.02 9.71 -33.22
C GLY A 226 -6.55 10.76 -32.19
N GLU A 227 -7.37 11.09 -31.19
CA GLU A 227 -6.95 11.91 -30.06
C GLU A 227 -6.23 11.04 -29.01
N LEU A 228 -5.13 11.52 -28.43
CA LEU A 228 -4.44 10.83 -27.34
C LEU A 228 -4.93 11.37 -25.99
N LEU A 229 -5.64 10.54 -25.21
CA LEU A 229 -6.15 10.94 -23.90
C LEU A 229 -5.42 10.25 -22.76
N PRO A 230 -5.16 10.95 -21.64
CA PRO A 230 -4.51 10.35 -20.48
C PRO A 230 -5.41 9.32 -19.80
N VAL A 231 -4.82 8.17 -19.44
CA VAL A 231 -5.53 7.05 -18.79
C VAL A 231 -4.92 6.68 -17.44
N GLY A 232 -3.73 7.19 -17.13
CA GLY A 232 -3.08 6.97 -15.84
C GLY A 232 -1.73 7.65 -15.69
N LYS A 233 -1.13 7.43 -14.52
CA LYS A 233 0.22 7.91 -14.18
C LYS A 233 0.97 6.81 -13.43
N ALA A 234 2.22 6.55 -13.80
CA ALA A 234 3.07 5.56 -13.14
C ALA A 234 4.41 6.16 -12.70
N TYR A 235 4.89 5.70 -11.54
CA TYR A 235 6.13 6.15 -10.90
C TYR A 235 7.03 4.98 -10.44
N SER A 236 6.62 3.75 -10.73
CA SER A 236 7.25 2.52 -10.26
C SER A 236 7.28 1.44 -11.35
N GLY A 237 7.92 0.31 -11.06
CA GLY A 237 8.02 -0.84 -11.95
C GLY A 237 9.26 -0.88 -12.84
N ILE A 238 10.13 0.13 -12.73
CA ILE A 238 11.39 0.23 -13.48
C ILE A 238 12.61 0.12 -12.59
N THR A 239 13.68 -0.44 -13.17
CA THR A 239 15.04 -0.47 -12.62
C THR A 239 15.69 0.92 -12.67
N ASP A 240 16.83 1.07 -11.99
CA ASP A 240 17.59 2.32 -12.03
C ASP A 240 18.21 2.61 -13.42
N GLU A 241 18.48 1.56 -14.20
CA GLU A 241 18.97 1.70 -15.58
C GLU A 241 17.86 2.20 -16.52
N GLU A 242 16.68 1.59 -16.44
CA GLU A 242 15.49 2.03 -17.18
C GLU A 242 15.08 3.46 -16.79
N LEU A 243 15.19 3.82 -15.51
CA LEU A 243 14.96 5.19 -15.05
C LEU A 243 15.89 6.20 -15.75
N LYS A 244 17.19 5.89 -15.88
CA LYS A 244 18.14 6.74 -16.60
C LYS A 244 17.79 6.83 -18.09
N MET A 245 17.35 5.73 -18.69
CA MET A 245 16.94 5.70 -20.10
C MET A 245 15.73 6.61 -20.34
N LEU A 246 14.68 6.48 -19.51
CA LEU A 246 13.48 7.31 -19.59
C LEU A 246 13.79 8.79 -19.32
N ASP A 247 14.62 9.11 -18.32
CA ASP A 247 15.06 10.48 -18.07
C ASP A 247 15.80 11.06 -19.28
N GLY A 248 16.68 10.27 -19.91
CA GLY A 248 17.36 10.64 -21.16
C GLY A 248 16.38 10.88 -22.32
N PHE A 249 15.38 10.02 -22.48
CA PHE A 249 14.32 10.19 -23.48
C PHE A 249 13.55 11.48 -23.25
N VAL A 250 13.09 11.74 -22.02
CA VAL A 250 12.34 12.96 -21.68
C VAL A 250 13.14 14.21 -22.01
N ARG A 251 14.43 14.24 -21.69
CA ARG A 251 15.30 15.40 -21.95
C ARG A 251 15.50 15.67 -23.44
N ARG A 252 15.65 14.62 -24.26
CA ARG A 252 15.88 14.76 -25.71
C ARG A 252 14.60 15.08 -26.48
N ASN A 253 13.45 14.58 -26.02
CA ASN A 253 12.20 14.64 -26.76
C ASN A 253 11.16 15.56 -26.09
N THR A 254 11.58 16.54 -25.30
CA THR A 254 10.67 17.53 -24.72
C THR A 254 10.15 18.47 -25.82
N LEU A 255 8.83 18.55 -25.98
CA LEU A 255 8.15 19.49 -26.87
C LEU A 255 7.78 20.79 -26.12
N ASN A 256 7.09 20.66 -24.98
CA ASN A 256 6.62 21.79 -24.18
C ASN A 256 7.00 21.64 -22.70
N ARG A 257 7.00 22.77 -21.97
CA ARG A 257 7.37 22.84 -20.55
C ARG A 257 6.29 23.55 -19.74
N PHE A 258 5.78 22.87 -18.72
CA PHE A 258 4.76 23.39 -17.80
C PHE A 258 5.25 23.26 -16.37
N GLY A 259 6.02 24.26 -15.90
CA GLY A 259 6.67 24.19 -14.59
C GLY A 259 7.56 22.94 -14.46
N PRO A 260 7.29 22.02 -13.49
CA PRO A 260 8.06 20.78 -13.32
C PRO A 260 7.69 19.68 -14.32
N VAL A 261 6.63 19.88 -15.12
CA VAL A 261 6.13 18.90 -16.08
C VAL A 261 6.75 19.17 -17.45
N ARG A 262 7.12 18.09 -18.13
CA ARG A 262 7.58 18.07 -19.52
C ARG A 262 6.56 17.34 -20.35
N GLU A 263 6.13 17.99 -21.41
CA GLU A 263 5.46 17.30 -22.50
C GLU A 263 6.51 16.70 -23.41
N VAL A 264 6.38 15.42 -23.73
CA VAL A 264 7.31 14.71 -24.61
C VAL A 264 6.69 14.39 -25.97
N GLU A 265 7.52 14.09 -26.95
CA GLU A 265 7.10 13.50 -28.22
C GLU A 265 6.35 12.19 -27.98
N LYS A 266 5.20 12.01 -28.65
CA LYS A 266 4.26 10.90 -28.42
C LYS A 266 4.70 9.64 -29.16
N THR A 267 5.96 9.25 -28.99
CA THR A 267 6.60 8.15 -29.75
C THR A 267 6.94 6.95 -28.87
N LEU A 268 7.13 7.14 -27.56
CA LEU A 268 7.53 6.06 -26.67
C LEU A 268 6.31 5.35 -26.07
N VAL A 269 6.25 4.04 -26.28
CA VAL A 269 5.24 3.15 -25.69
C VAL A 269 5.77 2.51 -24.41
N LEU A 270 4.91 2.46 -23.39
CA LEU A 270 5.13 1.77 -22.14
C LEU A 270 4.07 0.69 -21.96
N GLU A 271 4.49 -0.54 -21.70
CA GLU A 271 3.59 -1.58 -21.23
C GLU A 271 3.28 -1.29 -19.76
N ILE A 272 2.02 -0.99 -19.45
CA ILE A 272 1.57 -0.64 -18.11
C ILE A 272 0.84 -1.82 -17.51
N ALA A 273 1.33 -2.34 -16.39
CA ALA A 273 0.63 -3.30 -15.55
C ALA A 273 -0.25 -2.59 -14.52
N PHE A 274 -1.47 -3.06 -14.32
CA PHE A 274 -2.45 -2.47 -13.39
C PHE A 274 -3.37 -3.54 -12.78
N ASP A 275 -4.06 -3.15 -11.70
CA ASP A 275 -4.90 -4.08 -10.95
C ASP A 275 -6.34 -4.11 -11.50
N SER A 276 -6.93 -2.94 -11.79
CA SER A 276 -8.29 -2.80 -12.34
C SER A 276 -8.49 -1.48 -13.08
N LEU A 277 -9.57 -1.42 -13.88
CA LEU A 277 -10.07 -0.21 -14.52
C LEU A 277 -11.48 0.09 -14.03
N HIS A 278 -11.82 1.38 -13.92
CA HIS A 278 -13.15 1.84 -13.56
C HIS A 278 -13.60 2.97 -14.47
N GLU A 279 -14.91 3.10 -14.66
CA GLU A 279 -15.49 4.29 -15.27
C GLU A 279 -15.19 5.54 -14.44
N SER A 280 -14.94 6.65 -15.11
CA SER A 280 -14.60 7.90 -14.44
C SER A 280 -15.17 9.12 -15.16
N LYS A 281 -16.01 9.87 -14.45
CA LYS A 281 -16.50 11.19 -14.89
C LYS A 281 -15.44 12.29 -14.76
N ARG A 282 -14.37 12.05 -13.99
CA ARG A 282 -13.30 13.02 -13.72
C ARG A 282 -12.25 13.08 -14.83
N HIS A 283 -12.02 11.96 -15.52
CA HIS A 283 -10.98 11.85 -16.54
C HIS A 283 -11.60 11.97 -17.93
N LYS A 284 -10.99 12.77 -18.82
CA LYS A 284 -11.49 12.96 -20.19
C LYS A 284 -11.60 11.65 -20.98
N SER A 285 -10.74 10.68 -20.70
CA SER A 285 -10.77 9.34 -21.30
C SER A 285 -11.98 8.50 -20.86
N GLY A 286 -12.70 8.91 -19.82
CA GLY A 286 -13.79 8.16 -19.23
C GLY A 286 -13.34 6.98 -18.36
N VAL A 287 -12.03 6.79 -18.16
CA VAL A 287 -11.46 5.64 -17.44
C VAL A 287 -10.49 6.08 -16.35
N ALA A 288 -10.42 5.30 -15.26
CA ALA A 288 -9.43 5.44 -14.19
C ALA A 288 -8.73 4.10 -13.92
N MET A 289 -7.40 4.09 -14.08
CA MET A 289 -6.56 2.92 -13.86
C MET A 289 -6.06 2.84 -12.41
N ARG A 290 -6.22 1.68 -11.75
CA ARG A 290 -5.74 1.46 -10.36
C ARG A 290 -4.37 0.79 -10.31
N PHE A 291 -3.53 1.33 -9.43
CA PHE A 291 -2.15 0.89 -9.18
C PHE A 291 -1.30 0.64 -10.45
N PRO A 292 -1.31 1.57 -11.42
CA PRO A 292 -0.46 1.45 -12.60
C PRO A 292 1.03 1.45 -12.24
N ARG A 293 1.76 0.55 -12.87
CA ARG A 293 3.22 0.47 -12.84
C ARG A 293 3.74 0.13 -14.23
N ILE A 294 4.92 0.60 -14.56
CA ILE A 294 5.56 0.25 -15.83
C ILE A 294 6.01 -1.20 -15.73
N ALA A 295 5.52 -2.07 -16.61
CA ALA A 295 5.97 -3.45 -16.72
C ALA A 295 7.18 -3.56 -17.64
N ARG A 296 7.18 -2.82 -18.75
CA ARG A 296 8.23 -2.84 -19.76
C ARG A 296 8.24 -1.56 -20.60
N ILE A 297 9.41 -1.15 -21.08
CA ILE A 297 9.54 -0.08 -22.07
C ILE A 297 9.54 -0.71 -23.47
N ARG A 298 8.56 -0.34 -24.30
CA ARG A 298 8.28 -0.99 -25.60
C ARG A 298 8.97 -0.27 -26.73
N THR A 299 10.30 -0.37 -26.80
CA THR A 299 11.09 0.18 -27.92
C THR A 299 10.84 -0.56 -29.24
N ASP A 300 10.21 -1.73 -29.18
CA ASP A 300 9.78 -2.55 -30.30
C ASP A 300 8.44 -2.11 -30.90
N LYS A 301 7.66 -1.24 -30.22
CA LYS A 301 6.29 -0.91 -30.61
C LYS A 301 6.12 0.55 -31.03
N PRO A 302 5.68 0.83 -32.27
CA PRO A 302 5.30 2.19 -32.68
C PRO A 302 4.13 2.73 -31.87
N ALA A 303 4.12 4.04 -31.59
CA ALA A 303 3.06 4.67 -30.79
C ALA A 303 1.65 4.51 -31.38
N LEU A 304 1.51 4.45 -32.70
CA LEU A 304 0.22 4.23 -33.38
C LEU A 304 -0.37 2.83 -33.15
N GLU A 305 0.47 1.87 -32.74
CA GLU A 305 0.07 0.49 -32.41
C GLU A 305 -0.16 0.29 -30.90
N ALA A 306 -0.08 1.37 -30.12
CA ALA A 306 -0.49 1.35 -28.71
C ALA A 306 -1.99 1.07 -28.58
N ASP A 307 -2.40 0.61 -27.39
CA ASP A 307 -3.80 0.29 -27.14
C ASP A 307 -4.70 1.53 -27.25
N ARG A 308 -5.95 1.27 -27.64
CA ARG A 308 -7.01 2.26 -27.74
C ARG A 308 -7.85 2.30 -26.48
N ILE A 309 -8.51 3.43 -26.24
CA ILE A 309 -9.39 3.60 -25.08
C ILE A 309 -10.51 2.55 -25.05
N ASP A 310 -11.04 2.14 -26.20
CA ASP A 310 -12.08 1.10 -26.26
C ASP A 310 -11.56 -0.29 -25.87
N THR A 311 -10.26 -0.57 -26.04
CA THR A 311 -9.64 -1.77 -25.46
C THR A 311 -9.70 -1.69 -23.94
N LEU A 312 -9.35 -0.54 -23.34
CA LEU A 312 -9.44 -0.37 -21.89
C LEU A 312 -10.88 -0.46 -21.37
N ARG A 313 -11.85 0.12 -22.07
CA ARG A 313 -13.27 0.05 -21.68
C ARG A 313 -13.80 -1.39 -21.63
N ARG A 314 -13.38 -2.24 -22.57
CA ARG A 314 -13.72 -3.68 -22.57
C ARG A 314 -13.08 -4.47 -21.42
N MET A 315 -12.12 -3.88 -20.72
CA MET A 315 -11.47 -4.47 -19.55
C MET A 315 -12.06 -3.98 -18.22
N ILE A 316 -13.07 -3.10 -18.25
CA ILE A 316 -13.83 -2.70 -17.06
C ILE A 316 -14.74 -3.88 -16.69
N VAL A 317 -14.60 -4.35 -15.46
CA VAL A 317 -15.41 -5.39 -14.82
C VAL A 317 -16.18 -4.78 -13.67
#